data_AF-A0AAF0LB05-F1
#
_entry.id   AF-A0AAF0LB05-F1
#
_cell.length_a   1.000
_cell.length_b   1.000
_cell.length_c   1.000
_cell.angle_alpha   90.00
_cell.angle_beta   90.00
_cell.angle_gamma   90.00
#
_symmetry.space_group_name_H-M   'P 1'
#
loop_
_entity.id
_entity.type
_entity.pdbx_description
1 polymer ?
#
loop_
_entity_poly.entity_id
_entity_poly.type
_entity_poly.pdbx_seq_one_letter_code
_entity_poly.pdbx_strand_id
1 'polypeptide(L)'
;MSAVPPEAEPTDTTPTPDRTASTDRFGFVVVSNRLPVDRVVDEDGTEGWRHSPGGLVTALEPVMRANDGAWVGWAGQPDVDLDPFENDGIHIVPVPLSDAEIEEYYEGFSNDTLWPLYHDVIEQPTYHRDWWNAYRRVNQRFAEAAAAVADQDAVVWVQDYQLQLVPQLIRELRPDVTIGFFNHIPFPPVGIYAQLPWRSQIIDGLLGADVIGFQRYDDASNFLRAVRHIKGHTTKGAIVDVPVDDPDAPRSRRGITVRHVEARHFPISIDAESYEDIARRPEVQARAREIREGLGNPKTVLLGVDRLDYTKGIGHRIKAFGELLEDGRIDVEDATLVQVASPSRERVDTYKALRDEIELTVGRINGDLGTISHQPISYLHHGYPREEMVALYLAADVMLVTALRDGMNLVAKEYVASRFDNQGVLILSEFAGAADELRQALLVNPHDIGALKDAIVRAMQMPQRERATRMRALRKRVRDNDVARWSRSFIEALDRHAPGGGIDPEATDPGDEHVDELAQTTPVEARDA
;
A
#
# COMPACT_ATOMS: atom_id res chain seq x y z
N MET A 1 69.03 -6.46 40.84
CA MET A 1 69.83 -7.25 39.88
C MET A 1 68.88 -8.04 39.01
N SER A 2 69.27 -8.28 37.76
CA SER A 2 68.46 -8.72 36.61
C SER A 2 67.54 -7.64 36.05
N ALA A 3 67.34 -7.47 34.74
CA ALA A 3 68.07 -7.84 33.52
C ALA A 3 67.23 -7.19 32.41
N VAL A 4 67.86 -6.46 31.48
CA VAL A 4 67.17 -5.81 30.34
C VAL A 4 66.76 -6.88 29.31
N PRO A 5 65.51 -6.90 28.82
CA PRO A 5 65.15 -7.52 27.54
C PRO A 5 65.14 -6.47 26.39
N PRO A 6 65.34 -6.90 25.13
CA PRO A 6 65.71 -6.03 24.02
C PRO A 6 64.51 -5.31 23.37
N GLU A 7 64.84 -4.20 22.70
CA GLU A 7 63.96 -3.41 21.83
C GLU A 7 63.31 -4.28 20.72
N ALA A 8 62.00 -4.11 20.56
CA ALA A 8 61.26 -4.57 19.38
C ALA A 8 61.01 -3.38 18.45
N GLU A 9 61.32 -3.56 17.16
CA GLU A 9 61.11 -2.59 16.08
C GLU A 9 59.64 -2.17 15.95
N PRO A 10 59.35 -0.92 15.51
CA PRO A 10 57.98 -0.49 15.28
C PRO A 10 57.45 -1.15 14.01
N THR A 11 56.49 -2.05 14.15
CA THR A 11 55.67 -2.53 13.03
C THR A 11 54.73 -1.41 12.59
N ASP A 12 55.06 -0.80 11.46
CA ASP A 12 54.17 0.03 10.65
C ASP A 12 53.01 -0.84 10.16
N THR A 13 51.89 -0.84 10.90
CA THR A 13 50.61 -1.37 10.42
C THR A 13 49.78 -0.21 9.92
N THR A 14 50.07 0.20 8.69
CA THR A 14 49.13 0.93 7.84
C THR A 14 47.85 0.09 7.73
N PRO A 15 46.66 0.62 8.06
CA PRO A 15 45.43 -0.15 7.88
C PRO A 15 45.22 -0.36 6.39
N THR A 16 45.27 -1.62 5.96
CA THR A 16 44.92 -2.03 4.61
C THR A 16 43.40 -1.87 4.45
N PRO A 17 42.90 -1.21 3.39
CA PRO A 17 41.46 -1.12 3.17
C PRO A 17 41.00 -2.44 2.55
N ASP A 18 40.45 -3.33 3.37
CA ASP A 18 39.63 -4.42 2.84
C ASP A 18 38.16 -3.98 2.95
N ARG A 19 37.75 -3.15 1.99
CA ARG A 19 36.33 -2.85 1.67
C ARG A 19 36.08 -3.32 0.26
N THR A 20 35.90 -4.62 0.09
CA THR A 20 35.12 -5.14 -1.05
C THR A 20 33.64 -4.93 -0.72
N ALA A 21 33.15 -3.70 -0.90
CA ALA A 21 31.71 -3.52 -1.12
C ALA A 21 31.41 -4.24 -2.43
N SER A 22 30.56 -5.28 -2.41
CA SER A 22 30.18 -5.93 -3.65
C SER A 22 29.49 -4.89 -4.53
N THR A 23 29.97 -4.78 -5.75
CA THR A 23 29.46 -3.89 -6.80
C THR A 23 28.31 -4.60 -7.52
N ASP A 24 27.36 -5.15 -6.76
CA ASP A 24 26.25 -5.87 -7.36
C ASP A 24 25.29 -4.84 -7.95
N ARG A 25 25.09 -4.94 -9.27
CA ARG A 25 24.22 -4.07 -10.05
C ARG A 25 23.09 -4.90 -10.63
N PHE A 26 21.91 -4.30 -10.67
CA PHE A 26 20.68 -5.02 -10.97
C PHE A 26 19.93 -4.36 -12.13
N GLY A 27 19.42 -5.20 -13.05
CA GLY A 27 18.63 -4.74 -14.19
C GLY A 27 17.24 -4.22 -13.79
N PHE A 28 16.74 -4.60 -12.61
CA PHE A 28 15.46 -4.17 -12.07
C PHE A 28 15.60 -3.73 -10.61
N VAL A 29 15.16 -2.49 -10.32
CA VAL A 29 15.23 -1.89 -8.99
C VAL A 29 13.87 -1.34 -8.59
N VAL A 30 13.33 -1.81 -7.46
CA VAL A 30 12.12 -1.24 -6.83
C VAL A 30 12.54 -0.28 -5.73
N VAL A 31 11.88 0.88 -5.65
CA VAL A 31 12.13 1.89 -4.62
C VAL A 31 10.82 2.22 -3.92
N SER A 32 10.68 1.90 -2.64
CA SER A 32 9.49 2.23 -1.84
C SER A 32 9.87 2.73 -0.45
N ASN A 33 8.99 3.50 0.19
CA ASN A 33 9.28 4.05 1.52
C ASN A 33 9.64 2.97 2.55
N ARG A 34 8.99 1.80 2.52
CA ARG A 34 9.31 0.66 3.41
C ARG A 34 9.98 -0.45 2.61
N LEU A 35 10.86 -1.21 3.25
CA LEU A 35 11.34 -2.49 2.76
C LEU A 35 10.20 -3.53 2.69
N PRO A 36 10.37 -4.62 1.93
CA PRO A 36 9.41 -5.72 1.86
C PRO A 36 9.47 -6.66 3.08
N VAL A 37 10.34 -6.34 4.04
CA VAL A 37 10.60 -7.11 5.24
C VAL A 37 10.57 -6.20 6.48
N ASP A 38 10.00 -6.73 7.56
CA ASP A 38 10.04 -6.16 8.89
C ASP A 38 11.06 -6.93 9.73
N ARG A 39 11.87 -6.20 10.49
CA ARG A 39 12.76 -6.80 11.49
C ARG A 39 11.94 -7.33 12.66
N VAL A 40 12.11 -8.60 12.97
CA VAL A 40 11.49 -9.27 14.12
C VAL A 40 12.60 -9.64 15.09
N VAL A 41 12.35 -9.47 16.39
CA VAL A 41 13.22 -9.98 17.44
C VAL A 41 12.45 -11.11 18.11
N ASP A 42 12.96 -12.33 17.98
CA ASP A 42 12.36 -13.52 18.57
C ASP A 42 12.52 -13.51 20.10
N GLU A 43 11.73 -14.34 20.81
CA GLU A 43 11.71 -14.39 22.28
C GLU A 43 13.07 -14.76 22.89
N ASP A 44 13.94 -15.42 22.13
CA ASP A 44 15.31 -15.78 22.51
C ASP A 44 16.33 -14.66 22.23
N GLY A 45 15.87 -13.51 21.70
CA GLY A 45 16.69 -12.36 21.36
C GLY A 45 17.36 -12.44 19.99
N THR A 46 17.05 -13.47 19.20
CA THR A 46 17.56 -13.60 17.84
C THR A 46 16.84 -12.62 16.92
N GLU A 47 17.61 -11.91 16.08
CA GLU A 47 17.04 -10.99 15.13
C GLU A 47 16.80 -11.70 13.79
N GLY A 48 15.57 -11.64 13.32
CA GLY A 48 15.12 -12.20 12.05
C GLY A 48 14.42 -11.16 11.18
N TRP A 49 14.09 -11.57 9.96
CA TRP A 49 13.28 -10.80 9.04
C TRP A 49 12.00 -11.58 8.73
N ARG A 50 10.87 -10.88 8.72
CA ARG A 50 9.59 -11.43 8.26
C ARG A 50 9.07 -10.54 7.15
N HIS A 51 8.41 -11.12 6.15
CA HIS A 51 7.71 -10.32 5.15
C HIS A 51 6.78 -9.28 5.77
N SER A 52 6.90 -8.04 5.30
CA SER A 52 6.02 -6.96 5.72
C SER A 52 4.60 -7.23 5.21
N PRO A 53 3.57 -7.08 6.06
CA PRO A 53 2.20 -7.23 5.62
C PRO A 53 1.84 -6.07 4.68
N GLY A 54 1.61 -6.35 3.39
CA GLY A 54 1.20 -5.30 2.46
C GLY A 54 1.02 -5.77 1.03
N GLY A 55 -0.07 -5.34 0.39
CA GLY A 55 -0.41 -5.73 -0.98
C GLY A 55 0.63 -5.34 -2.03
N LEU A 56 1.49 -4.33 -1.78
CA LEU A 56 2.58 -3.96 -2.69
C LEU A 56 3.72 -5.00 -2.69
N VAL A 57 4.06 -5.57 -1.54
CA VAL A 57 5.14 -6.56 -1.42
C VAL A 57 4.72 -7.83 -2.13
N THR A 58 3.53 -8.35 -1.81
CA THR A 58 2.94 -9.52 -2.48
C THR A 58 2.78 -9.31 -4.00
N ALA A 59 2.55 -8.06 -4.43
CA ALA A 59 2.41 -7.73 -5.84
C ALA A 59 3.70 -7.82 -6.64
N LEU A 60 4.82 -7.40 -6.03
CA LEU A 60 6.08 -7.20 -6.72
C LEU A 60 7.06 -8.35 -6.48
N GLU A 61 6.92 -9.11 -5.40
CA GLU A 61 7.81 -10.20 -5.04
C GLU A 61 8.04 -11.23 -6.17
N PRO A 62 7.03 -11.73 -6.90
CA PRO A 62 7.28 -12.64 -8.03
C PRO A 62 8.12 -11.98 -9.14
N VAL A 63 7.85 -10.70 -9.43
CA VAL A 63 8.59 -9.93 -10.44
C VAL A 63 10.04 -9.71 -10.00
N MET A 64 10.25 -9.41 -8.72
CA MET A 64 11.56 -9.19 -8.14
C MET A 64 12.42 -10.46 -8.23
N ARG A 65 11.86 -11.61 -7.83
CA ARG A 65 12.56 -12.91 -7.89
C ARG A 65 12.92 -13.30 -9.31
N ALA A 66 12.00 -13.11 -10.26
CA ALA A 66 12.25 -13.52 -11.63
C ALA A 66 13.26 -12.65 -12.39
N ASN A 67 13.61 -11.47 -11.85
CA ASN A 67 14.57 -10.54 -12.43
C ASN A 67 15.83 -10.35 -11.57
N ASP A 68 16.03 -11.18 -10.54
CA ASP A 68 17.10 -11.04 -9.53
C ASP A 68 17.22 -9.58 -9.04
N GLY A 69 16.09 -8.94 -8.73
CA GLY A 69 16.01 -7.49 -8.56
C GLY A 69 16.46 -6.97 -7.19
N ALA A 70 16.78 -5.67 -7.11
CA ALA A 70 17.08 -4.98 -5.86
C ALA A 70 15.91 -4.15 -5.33
N TRP A 71 15.69 -4.17 -4.01
CA TRP A 71 14.67 -3.40 -3.32
C TRP A 71 15.28 -2.36 -2.38
N VAL A 72 15.09 -1.09 -2.71
CA VAL A 72 15.54 0.06 -1.90
C VAL A 72 14.40 0.55 -1.00
N GLY A 73 14.65 0.63 0.31
CA GLY A 73 13.62 1.09 1.25
C GLY A 73 14.10 1.30 2.68
N TRP A 74 13.28 1.96 3.51
CA TRP A 74 13.58 2.09 4.94
C TRP A 74 13.11 0.85 5.73
N ALA A 75 13.98 0.36 6.62
CA ALA A 75 13.76 -0.83 7.46
C ALA A 75 12.70 -0.66 8.56
N GLY A 76 12.14 0.55 8.70
CA GLY A 76 11.02 0.79 9.60
C GLY A 76 11.37 1.15 11.04
N GLN A 77 12.67 1.28 11.34
CA GLN A 77 13.20 1.70 12.64
C GLN A 77 14.09 2.95 12.48
N PRO A 78 14.03 3.91 13.41
CA PRO A 78 14.91 5.08 13.40
C PRO A 78 16.35 4.69 13.70
N ASP A 79 17.30 5.44 13.11
CA ASP A 79 18.73 5.41 13.44
C ASP A 79 19.37 4.01 13.34
N VAL A 80 18.78 3.14 12.51
CA VAL A 80 19.29 1.81 12.18
C VAL A 80 20.01 1.89 10.85
N ASP A 81 21.32 1.66 10.89
CA ASP A 81 22.19 1.52 9.72
C ASP A 81 22.45 0.03 9.47
N LEU A 82 22.05 -0.46 8.31
CA LEU A 82 22.11 -1.87 7.93
C LEU A 82 22.83 -1.98 6.60
N ASP A 83 23.81 -2.88 6.54
CA ASP A 83 24.41 -3.26 5.28
C ASP A 83 23.38 -3.93 4.37
N PRO A 84 23.47 -3.77 3.03
CA PRO A 84 22.64 -4.52 2.10
C PRO A 84 22.75 -6.04 2.30
N PHE A 85 21.65 -6.77 2.08
CA PHE A 85 21.58 -8.21 2.33
C PHE A 85 20.62 -8.91 1.36
N GLU A 86 20.77 -10.22 1.19
CA GLU A 86 19.84 -11.04 0.41
C GLU A 86 18.69 -11.55 1.28
N ASN A 87 17.46 -11.46 0.77
CA ASN A 87 16.29 -12.08 1.38
C ASN A 87 15.38 -12.70 0.31
N ASP A 88 15.23 -14.03 0.34
CA ASP A 88 14.35 -14.79 -0.56
C ASP A 88 14.52 -14.50 -2.07
N GLY A 89 15.78 -14.32 -2.50
CA GLY A 89 16.14 -14.02 -3.89
C GLY A 89 15.97 -12.55 -4.27
N ILE A 90 15.87 -11.65 -3.30
CA ILE A 90 15.78 -10.20 -3.50
C ILE A 90 16.93 -9.52 -2.76
N HIS A 91 17.66 -8.68 -3.48
CA HIS A 91 18.72 -7.87 -2.88
C HIS A 91 18.12 -6.67 -2.15
N ILE A 92 18.21 -6.65 -0.82
CA ILE A 92 17.63 -5.61 0.03
C ILE A 92 18.65 -4.50 0.28
N VAL A 93 18.26 -3.26 0.00
CA VAL A 93 19.09 -2.05 0.16
C VAL A 93 18.44 -1.09 1.17
N PRO A 94 18.83 -1.15 2.44
CA PRO A 94 18.27 -0.29 3.48
C PRO A 94 18.64 1.19 3.29
N VAL A 95 17.67 2.07 3.50
CA VAL A 95 17.89 3.52 3.60
C VAL A 95 17.72 3.93 5.06
N PRO A 96 18.78 4.38 5.75
CA PRO A 96 18.68 4.80 7.13
C PRO A 96 17.92 6.14 7.21
N LEU A 97 17.04 6.26 8.21
CA LEU A 97 16.33 7.49 8.55
C LEU A 97 16.51 7.76 10.04
N SER A 98 16.82 9.01 10.40
CA SER A 98 16.85 9.38 11.83
C SER A 98 15.45 9.59 12.38
N ASP A 99 15.31 9.58 13.72
CA ASP A 99 14.05 9.94 14.38
C ASP A 99 13.47 11.28 13.89
N ALA A 100 14.33 12.30 13.76
CA ALA A 100 13.91 13.62 13.28
C ALA A 100 13.45 13.59 11.81
N GLU A 101 14.08 12.78 10.96
CA GLU A 101 13.63 12.61 9.58
C GLU A 101 12.31 11.85 9.51
N ILE A 102 12.07 10.86 10.37
CA ILE A 102 10.78 10.18 10.44
C ILE A 102 9.67 11.16 10.81
N GLU A 103 9.90 12.03 11.80
CA GLU A 103 8.95 13.08 12.18
C GLU A 103 8.70 14.07 11.04
N GLU A 104 9.75 14.62 10.44
CA GLU A 104 9.62 15.70 9.44
C GLU A 104 9.18 15.21 8.05
N TYR A 105 9.76 14.12 7.55
CA TYR A 105 9.50 13.58 6.21
C TYR A 105 8.27 12.67 6.15
N TYR A 106 8.19 11.71 7.06
CA TYR A 106 7.16 10.66 6.99
C TYR A 106 5.89 11.10 7.72
N GLU A 107 5.98 11.46 8.99
CA GLU A 107 4.82 11.89 9.78
C GLU A 107 4.33 13.27 9.33
N GLY A 108 5.24 14.22 9.14
CA GLY A 108 4.95 15.58 8.68
C GLY A 108 4.60 15.65 7.19
N PHE A 109 5.59 15.81 6.30
CA PHE A 109 5.30 16.12 4.89
C PHE A 109 4.47 15.04 4.19
N SER A 110 4.78 13.77 4.40
CA SER A 110 4.06 12.69 3.72
C SER A 110 2.65 12.52 4.29
N ASN A 111 2.50 12.39 5.61
CA ASN A 111 1.23 11.97 6.22
C ASN A 111 0.35 13.12 6.75
N ASP A 112 0.90 14.32 6.96
CA ASP A 112 0.15 15.50 7.43
C ASP A 112 0.06 16.63 6.38
N THR A 113 0.90 16.59 5.33
CA THR A 113 0.73 17.47 4.14
C THR A 113 0.11 16.72 2.96
N LEU A 114 0.80 15.71 2.40
CA LEU A 114 0.40 15.08 1.13
C LEU A 114 -0.84 14.20 1.28
N TRP A 115 -0.86 13.34 2.30
CA TRP A 115 -1.98 12.40 2.51
C TRP A 115 -3.34 13.11 2.64
N PRO A 116 -3.56 14.07 3.57
CA PRO A 116 -4.84 14.78 3.66
C PRO A 116 -5.17 15.55 2.37
N LEU A 117 -4.18 16.19 1.75
CA LEU A 117 -4.36 16.94 0.51
C LEU A 117 -4.84 16.04 -0.66
N TYR A 118 -4.26 14.85 -0.79
CA TYR A 118 -4.56 13.93 -1.89
C TYR A 118 -5.85 13.15 -1.66
N HIS A 119 -6.29 13.04 -0.40
CA HIS A 119 -7.57 12.47 -0.02
C HIS A 119 -8.63 13.55 0.17
N ASP A 120 -8.74 14.45 -0.80
CA ASP A 120 -9.79 15.47 -0.91
C ASP A 120 -9.97 16.37 0.33
N VAL A 121 -8.87 16.68 1.05
CA VAL A 121 -8.90 17.59 2.21
C VAL A 121 -9.93 17.15 3.28
N ILE A 122 -10.15 15.83 3.41
CA ILE A 122 -10.98 15.24 4.49
C ILE A 122 -10.51 15.74 5.84
N GLU A 123 -9.19 15.77 6.03
CA GLU A 123 -8.51 16.50 7.09
C GLU A 123 -7.73 17.67 6.49
N GLN A 124 -7.52 18.72 7.30
CA GLN A 124 -6.81 19.91 6.84
C GLN A 124 -5.30 19.64 6.74
N PRO A 125 -4.68 19.75 5.56
CA PRO A 125 -3.24 19.60 5.42
C PRO A 125 -2.52 20.77 6.08
N THR A 126 -1.41 20.46 6.74
CA THR A 126 -0.49 21.44 7.31
C THR A 126 0.70 21.64 6.36
N TYR A 127 1.28 22.84 6.36
CA TYR A 127 2.37 23.18 5.43
C TYR A 127 3.56 23.77 6.18
N HIS A 128 4.61 22.98 6.35
CA HIS A 128 5.84 23.39 7.02
C HIS A 128 7.04 23.30 6.07
N ARG A 129 7.82 24.39 6.00
CA ARG A 129 8.99 24.44 5.11
C ARG A 129 10.10 23.47 5.54
N ASP A 130 10.24 23.24 6.83
CA ASP A 130 11.28 22.34 7.36
C ASP A 130 10.96 20.88 7.01
N TRP A 131 9.68 20.49 7.05
CA TRP A 131 9.21 19.20 6.55
C TRP A 131 9.47 19.02 5.06
N TRP A 132 9.21 20.05 4.23
CA TRP A 132 9.58 20.00 2.82
C TRP A 132 11.09 19.83 2.61
N ASN A 133 11.92 20.52 3.41
CA ASN A 133 13.36 20.38 3.31
C ASN A 133 13.81 18.96 3.69
N ALA A 134 13.21 18.36 4.73
CA ALA A 134 13.44 16.96 5.08
C ALA A 134 13.00 16.02 3.96
N TYR A 135 11.82 16.26 3.38
CA TYR A 135 11.30 15.47 2.27
C TYR A 135 12.24 15.44 1.07
N ARG A 136 12.82 16.59 0.72
CA ARG A 136 13.86 16.68 -0.32
C ARG A 136 15.13 15.91 0.06
N ARG A 137 15.66 16.08 1.28
CA ARG A 137 16.88 15.40 1.74
C ARG A 137 16.72 13.88 1.72
N VAL A 138 15.57 13.40 2.20
CA VAL A 138 15.28 11.96 2.22
C VAL A 138 15.09 11.43 0.79
N ASN A 139 14.31 12.10 -0.06
CA ASN A 139 14.16 11.69 -1.47
C ASN A 139 15.51 11.66 -2.21
N GLN A 140 16.44 12.58 -1.91
CA GLN A 140 17.81 12.54 -2.44
C GLN A 140 18.54 11.27 -2.03
N ARG A 141 18.48 10.89 -0.75
CA ARG A 141 19.12 9.66 -0.24
C ARG A 141 18.56 8.40 -0.89
N PHE A 142 17.24 8.33 -1.07
CA PHE A 142 16.60 7.22 -1.80
C PHE A 142 17.05 7.15 -3.27
N ALA A 143 17.14 8.30 -3.96
CA ALA A 143 17.61 8.36 -5.34
C ALA A 143 19.07 7.94 -5.47
N GLU A 144 19.94 8.35 -4.55
CA GLU A 144 21.35 7.96 -4.50
C GLU A 144 21.52 6.45 -4.28
N ALA A 145 20.77 5.88 -3.33
CA ALA A 145 20.78 4.44 -3.06
C ALA A 145 20.33 3.63 -4.29
N ALA A 146 19.24 4.03 -4.94
CA ALA A 146 18.76 3.38 -6.16
C ALA A 146 19.73 3.52 -7.33
N ALA A 147 20.32 4.71 -7.53
CA ALA A 147 21.29 4.95 -8.60
C ALA A 147 22.59 4.14 -8.43
N ALA A 148 22.99 3.85 -7.19
CA ALA A 148 24.19 3.08 -6.87
C ALA A 148 24.08 1.60 -7.27
N VAL A 149 22.89 1.01 -7.14
CA VAL A 149 22.63 -0.42 -7.39
C VAL A 149 22.00 -0.71 -8.75
N ALA A 150 21.48 0.30 -9.46
CA ALA A 150 20.96 0.12 -10.82
C ALA A 150 22.09 -0.21 -11.81
N ASP A 151 21.92 -1.24 -12.64
CA ASP A 151 22.85 -1.51 -13.75
C ASP A 151 22.66 -0.54 -14.93
N GLN A 152 23.56 -0.60 -15.91
CA GLN A 152 23.42 0.13 -17.18
C GLN A 152 22.08 -0.22 -17.84
N ASP A 153 21.34 0.80 -18.27
CA ASP A 153 20.03 0.66 -18.93
C ASP A 153 18.96 -0.06 -18.09
N ALA A 154 19.16 -0.16 -16.77
CA ALA A 154 18.23 -0.78 -15.85
C ALA A 154 16.86 -0.07 -15.80
N VAL A 155 15.88 -0.77 -15.26
CA VAL A 155 14.56 -0.23 -14.95
C VAL A 155 14.44 0.04 -13.46
N VAL A 156 14.10 1.28 -13.11
CA VAL A 156 13.83 1.68 -11.73
C VAL A 156 12.35 1.99 -11.55
N TRP A 157 11.67 1.25 -10.68
CA TRP A 157 10.24 1.44 -10.39
C TRP A 157 10.02 2.01 -8.99
N VAL A 158 9.77 3.32 -8.95
CA VAL A 158 9.52 4.11 -7.75
C VAL A 158 8.05 4.01 -7.33
N GLN A 159 7.81 3.83 -6.04
CA GLN A 159 6.50 3.62 -5.46
C GLN A 159 6.09 4.77 -4.54
N ASP A 160 4.92 5.31 -4.84
CA ASP A 160 4.04 6.08 -3.97
C ASP A 160 4.47 7.51 -3.55
N TYR A 161 3.52 8.21 -2.93
CA TYR A 161 3.55 9.66 -2.67
C TYR A 161 4.72 10.13 -1.79
N GLN A 162 5.39 9.26 -1.04
CA GLN A 162 6.53 9.63 -0.22
C GLN A 162 7.80 9.85 -1.06
N LEU A 163 7.83 9.37 -2.31
CA LEU A 163 9.02 9.36 -3.16
C LEU A 163 8.83 10.11 -4.49
N GLN A 164 7.97 11.14 -4.51
CA GLN A 164 7.59 11.83 -5.76
C GLN A 164 8.72 12.64 -6.40
N LEU A 165 9.82 12.91 -5.69
CA LEU A 165 10.99 13.60 -6.26
C LEU A 165 12.04 12.65 -6.80
N VAL A 166 12.02 11.40 -6.34
CA VAL A 166 13.01 10.39 -6.71
C VAL A 166 13.15 10.22 -8.23
N PRO A 167 12.08 10.20 -9.06
CA PRO A 167 12.26 9.98 -10.50
C PRO A 167 13.16 11.01 -11.18
N GLN A 168 12.97 12.30 -10.88
CA GLN A 168 13.81 13.38 -11.42
C GLN A 168 15.24 13.30 -10.90
N LEU A 169 15.40 13.03 -9.60
CA LEU A 169 16.72 12.92 -8.97
C LEU A 169 17.52 11.74 -9.54
N ILE A 170 16.88 10.58 -9.77
CA ILE A 170 17.52 9.44 -10.43
C ILE A 170 17.89 9.81 -11.86
N ARG A 171 17.01 10.45 -12.63
CA ARG A 171 17.33 10.84 -14.02
C ARG A 171 18.54 11.76 -14.12
N GLU A 172 18.72 12.65 -13.16
CA GLU A 172 19.90 13.54 -13.09
C GLU A 172 21.20 12.77 -12.82
N LEU A 173 21.13 11.70 -12.02
CA LEU A 173 22.28 10.84 -11.69
C LEU A 173 22.54 9.78 -12.78
N ARG A 174 21.49 9.26 -13.39
CA ARG A 174 21.44 8.10 -14.30
C ARG A 174 20.51 8.40 -15.47
N PRO A 175 20.97 9.16 -16.48
CA PRO A 175 20.16 9.46 -17.67
C PRO A 175 19.92 8.23 -18.56
N ASP A 176 20.62 7.12 -18.30
CA ASP A 176 20.55 5.86 -19.04
C ASP A 176 19.40 4.94 -18.61
N VAL A 177 18.90 5.07 -17.37
CA VAL A 177 17.88 4.16 -16.84
C VAL A 177 16.47 4.53 -17.28
N THR A 178 15.60 3.53 -17.36
CA THR A 178 14.16 3.72 -17.58
C THR A 178 13.45 3.83 -16.23
N ILE A 179 12.62 4.85 -16.04
CA ILE A 179 12.07 5.16 -14.72
C ILE A 179 10.55 5.07 -14.74
N GLY A 180 10.00 4.21 -13.88
CA GLY A 180 8.58 4.15 -13.57
C GLY A 180 8.25 4.81 -12.24
N PHE A 181 7.12 5.49 -12.15
CA PHE A 181 6.52 5.92 -10.89
C PHE A 181 5.08 5.42 -10.81
N PHE A 182 4.66 4.86 -9.67
CA PHE A 182 3.26 4.51 -9.45
C PHE A 182 2.70 5.15 -8.18
N ASN A 183 1.63 5.93 -8.29
CA ASN A 183 0.93 6.55 -7.17
C ASN A 183 -0.18 5.62 -6.65
N HIS A 184 -0.07 5.12 -5.42
CA HIS A 184 -1.03 4.17 -4.87
C HIS A 184 -2.26 4.86 -4.28
N ILE A 185 -2.11 6.12 -3.88
CA ILE A 185 -3.19 6.98 -3.38
C ILE A 185 -3.86 7.74 -4.54
N PRO A 186 -5.03 8.38 -4.33
CA PRO A 186 -5.64 9.23 -5.35
C PRO A 186 -4.73 10.40 -5.76
N PHE A 187 -4.94 10.94 -6.95
CA PHE A 187 -4.31 12.22 -7.34
C PHE A 187 -5.39 13.32 -7.38
N PRO A 188 -5.27 14.36 -6.54
CA PRO A 188 -6.38 15.27 -6.29
C PRO A 188 -6.69 16.15 -7.52
N PRO A 189 -7.94 16.63 -7.66
CA PRO A 189 -8.28 17.64 -8.65
C PRO A 189 -7.38 18.89 -8.53
N VAL A 190 -7.10 19.54 -9.66
CA VAL A 190 -6.16 20.68 -9.74
C VAL A 190 -6.47 21.79 -8.73
N GLY A 191 -7.75 22.07 -8.45
CA GLY A 191 -8.16 23.09 -7.47
C GLY A 191 -7.72 22.79 -6.03
N ILE A 192 -7.69 21.51 -5.65
CA ILE A 192 -7.17 21.06 -4.35
C ILE A 192 -5.64 21.02 -4.43
N TYR A 193 -5.08 20.37 -5.46
CA TYR A 193 -3.63 20.26 -5.65
C TYR A 193 -2.89 21.62 -5.63
N ALA A 194 -3.53 22.67 -6.17
CA ALA A 194 -2.96 24.01 -6.23
C ALA A 194 -2.67 24.64 -4.85
N GLN A 195 -3.24 24.11 -3.76
CA GLN A 195 -2.96 24.55 -2.40
C GLN A 195 -1.53 24.23 -1.96
N LEU A 196 -0.91 23.17 -2.52
CA LEU A 196 0.45 22.76 -2.14
C LEU A 196 1.47 23.84 -2.53
N PRO A 197 2.26 24.38 -1.57
CA PRO A 197 3.27 25.39 -1.86
C PRO A 197 4.33 24.90 -2.86
N TRP A 198 4.68 23.61 -2.79
CA TRP A 198 5.72 22.96 -3.59
C TRP A 198 5.17 22.18 -4.80
N ARG A 199 3.94 22.50 -5.24
CA ARG A 199 3.25 21.82 -6.35
C ARG A 199 4.04 21.74 -7.65
N SER A 200 4.85 22.76 -7.98
CA SER A 200 5.67 22.73 -9.20
C SER A 200 6.79 21.70 -9.04
N GLN A 201 7.48 21.70 -7.90
CA GLN A 201 8.60 20.82 -7.62
C GLN A 201 8.16 19.34 -7.58
N ILE A 202 6.97 19.06 -7.05
CA ILE A 202 6.41 17.70 -7.09
C ILE A 202 6.10 17.28 -8.54
N ILE A 203 5.53 18.16 -9.36
CA ILE A 203 5.31 17.84 -10.78
C ILE A 203 6.66 17.62 -11.49
N ASP A 204 7.66 18.45 -11.22
CA ASP A 204 9.01 18.29 -11.79
C ASP A 204 9.62 16.94 -11.37
N GLY A 205 9.47 16.57 -10.10
CA GLY A 205 9.85 15.27 -9.57
C GLY A 205 9.22 14.10 -10.32
N LEU A 206 7.90 14.11 -10.44
CA LEU A 206 7.12 13.07 -11.11
C LEU A 206 7.43 12.99 -12.61
N LEU A 207 7.54 14.14 -13.27
CA LEU A 207 7.88 14.21 -14.69
C LEU A 207 9.29 13.71 -14.98
N GLY A 208 10.13 13.45 -13.98
CA GLY A 208 11.37 12.70 -14.13
C GLY A 208 11.18 11.23 -14.53
N ALA A 209 9.99 10.65 -14.36
CA ALA A 209 9.68 9.30 -14.83
C ALA A 209 9.44 9.25 -16.35
N ASP A 210 9.57 8.08 -16.97
CA ASP A 210 9.12 7.78 -18.34
C ASP A 210 7.66 7.31 -18.34
N VAL A 211 7.26 6.55 -17.32
CA VAL A 211 5.86 6.12 -17.11
C VAL A 211 5.40 6.49 -15.71
N ILE A 212 4.25 7.15 -15.62
CA ILE A 212 3.57 7.52 -14.38
C ILE A 212 2.23 6.78 -14.32
N GLY A 213 2.10 5.89 -13.35
CA GLY A 213 0.90 5.11 -13.08
C GLY A 213 0.04 5.68 -11.97
N PHE A 214 -1.26 5.58 -12.16
CA PHE A 214 -2.28 5.91 -11.16
C PHE A 214 -3.27 4.77 -11.01
N GLN A 215 -4.04 4.75 -9.92
CA GLN A 215 -5.08 3.75 -9.74
C GLN A 215 -6.26 3.94 -10.70
N ARG A 216 -6.74 5.19 -10.85
CA ARG A 216 -7.95 5.51 -11.60
C ARG A 216 -7.67 6.40 -12.80
N TYR A 217 -8.55 6.32 -13.79
CA TYR A 217 -8.51 7.21 -14.95
C TYR A 217 -8.58 8.69 -14.55
N ASP A 218 -9.43 9.02 -13.57
CA ASP A 218 -9.61 10.39 -13.10
C ASP A 218 -8.35 10.95 -12.43
N ASP A 219 -7.59 10.12 -11.71
CA ASP A 219 -6.32 10.51 -11.08
C ASP A 219 -5.29 10.89 -12.16
N ALA A 220 -5.12 10.06 -13.20
CA ALA A 220 -4.25 10.36 -14.33
C ALA A 220 -4.70 11.63 -15.09
N SER A 221 -6.01 11.79 -15.29
CA SER A 221 -6.60 12.99 -15.90
C SER A 221 -6.31 14.25 -15.07
N ASN A 222 -6.41 14.17 -13.75
CA ASN A 222 -6.10 15.26 -12.83
C ASN A 222 -4.62 15.63 -12.89
N PHE A 223 -3.71 14.65 -12.91
CA PHE A 223 -2.28 14.90 -13.09
C PHE A 223 -1.98 15.64 -14.39
N LEU A 224 -2.51 15.15 -15.52
CA LEU A 224 -2.33 15.79 -16.83
C LEU A 224 -2.88 17.23 -16.84
N ARG A 225 -4.00 17.48 -16.16
CA ARG A 225 -4.54 18.85 -15.97
C ARG A 225 -3.61 19.71 -15.12
N ALA A 226 -3.06 19.17 -14.04
CA ALA A 226 -2.13 19.86 -13.16
C ALA A 226 -0.85 20.25 -13.92
N VAL A 227 -0.30 19.34 -14.73
CA VAL A 227 0.85 19.60 -15.62
C VAL A 227 0.57 20.75 -16.58
N ARG A 228 -0.55 20.71 -17.31
CA ARG A 228 -0.95 21.81 -18.22
C ARG A 228 -1.08 23.15 -17.49
N HIS A 229 -1.73 23.15 -16.33
CA HIS A 229 -2.04 24.38 -15.61
C HIS A 229 -0.83 25.00 -14.92
N ILE A 230 0.04 24.17 -14.32
CA ILE A 230 1.16 24.62 -13.48
C ILE A 230 2.45 24.76 -14.28
N LYS A 231 2.73 23.84 -15.22
CA LYS A 231 3.97 23.84 -16.01
C LYS A 231 3.79 24.37 -17.43
N GLY A 232 2.55 24.43 -17.94
CA GLY A 232 2.28 24.85 -19.32
C GLY A 232 2.74 23.84 -20.37
N HIS A 233 3.09 22.61 -19.98
CA HIS A 233 3.53 21.58 -20.92
C HIS A 233 2.36 21.08 -21.78
N THR A 234 2.67 20.74 -23.02
CA THR A 234 1.70 20.14 -23.94
C THR A 234 1.41 18.72 -23.51
N THR A 235 0.14 18.31 -23.60
CA THR A 235 -0.28 16.93 -23.35
C THR A 235 -1.15 16.45 -24.49
N LYS A 236 -0.90 15.24 -24.99
CA LYS A 236 -1.70 14.60 -26.04
C LYS A 236 -2.11 13.19 -25.59
N GLY A 237 -3.39 13.03 -25.26
CA GLY A 237 -3.86 11.79 -24.64
C GLY A 237 -3.16 11.58 -23.29
N ALA A 238 -2.52 10.42 -23.12
CA ALA A 238 -1.73 10.08 -21.93
C ALA A 238 -0.29 10.63 -21.98
N ILE A 239 0.16 11.23 -23.09
CA ILE A 239 1.55 11.67 -23.24
C ILE A 239 1.71 13.14 -22.83
N VAL A 240 2.76 13.43 -22.08
CA VAL A 240 3.26 14.77 -21.76
C VAL A 240 4.54 15.01 -22.55
N ASP A 241 4.62 16.17 -23.23
CA ASP A 241 5.86 16.63 -23.86
C ASP A 241 6.65 17.47 -22.85
N VAL A 242 7.69 16.87 -22.27
CA VAL A 242 8.56 17.51 -21.27
C VAL A 242 9.76 18.14 -21.98
N PRO A 243 9.93 19.47 -21.94
CA PRO A 243 11.10 20.12 -22.55
C PRO A 243 12.41 19.64 -21.93
N VAL A 244 13.40 19.38 -22.76
CA VAL A 244 14.75 18.99 -22.32
C VAL A 244 15.74 20.07 -22.78
N ASP A 245 16.57 20.53 -21.84
CA ASP A 245 17.71 21.38 -22.17
C ASP A 245 18.81 20.51 -22.76
N ASP A 246 18.92 20.52 -24.07
CA ASP A 246 20.03 19.90 -24.81
C ASP A 246 21.18 20.93 -24.91
N PRO A 247 22.29 20.76 -24.17
CA PRO A 247 23.42 21.67 -24.20
C PRO A 247 24.17 21.64 -25.54
N ASP A 248 24.06 20.54 -26.29
CA ASP A 248 24.67 20.34 -27.61
C ASP A 248 23.75 20.80 -28.75
N ALA A 249 22.47 21.08 -28.46
CA ALA A 249 21.55 21.65 -29.44
C ALA A 249 22.03 23.03 -29.92
N PRO A 250 21.93 23.30 -31.24
CA PRO A 250 22.13 24.65 -31.78
C PRO A 250 21.29 25.66 -30.98
N ARG A 251 21.80 26.89 -30.79
CA ARG A 251 21.07 27.95 -30.04
C ARG A 251 19.64 28.19 -30.52
N SER A 252 19.32 27.85 -31.77
CA SER A 252 17.96 27.91 -32.35
C SER A 252 17.03 26.76 -31.94
N ARG A 253 17.55 25.70 -31.30
CA ARG A 253 16.82 24.48 -30.89
C ARG A 253 16.91 24.16 -29.39
N ARG A 254 17.63 24.96 -28.58
CA ARG A 254 17.58 24.84 -27.12
C ARG A 254 16.12 25.01 -26.64
N GLY A 255 15.61 24.02 -25.93
CA GLY A 255 14.20 23.93 -25.51
C GLY A 255 13.21 23.42 -26.56
N ILE A 256 13.67 22.95 -27.74
CA ILE A 256 12.80 22.31 -28.75
C ILE A 256 12.76 20.78 -28.57
N THR A 257 13.82 20.17 -28.05
CA THR A 257 13.84 18.73 -27.77
C THR A 257 12.90 18.42 -26.62
N VAL A 258 12.00 17.45 -26.82
CA VAL A 258 11.06 16.99 -25.80
C VAL A 258 11.30 15.53 -25.49
N ARG A 259 11.16 15.16 -24.22
CA ARG A 259 10.99 13.77 -23.79
C ARG A 259 9.50 13.52 -23.59
N HIS A 260 9.04 12.35 -24.02
CA HIS A 260 7.66 11.93 -23.84
C HIS A 260 7.53 11.17 -22.51
N VAL A 261 6.57 11.58 -21.70
CA VAL A 261 6.22 10.91 -20.44
C VAL A 261 4.79 10.37 -20.57
N GLU A 262 4.60 9.06 -20.37
CA GLU A 262 3.29 8.43 -20.40
C GLU A 262 2.66 8.44 -19.00
N ALA A 263 1.55 9.15 -18.81
CA ALA A 263 0.77 9.17 -17.58
C ALA A 263 -0.61 8.53 -17.78
N ARG A 264 -0.85 7.35 -17.18
CA ARG A 264 -2.11 6.62 -17.31
C ARG A 264 -2.47 5.81 -16.06
N HIS A 265 -3.62 5.13 -16.10
CA HIS A 265 -4.09 4.32 -14.97
C HIS A 265 -3.77 2.84 -15.15
N PHE A 266 -3.42 2.18 -14.05
CA PHE A 266 -3.22 0.73 -13.93
C PHE A 266 -3.79 0.34 -12.55
N PRO A 267 -5.03 -0.17 -12.47
CA PRO A 267 -5.67 -0.45 -11.19
C PRO A 267 -4.98 -1.62 -10.50
N ILE A 268 -4.36 -1.39 -9.33
CA ILE A 268 -3.73 -2.45 -8.55
C ILE A 268 -4.78 -3.47 -8.08
N SER A 269 -4.34 -4.70 -7.87
CA SER A 269 -5.19 -5.78 -7.39
C SER A 269 -4.44 -6.67 -6.40
N ILE A 270 -5.01 -7.83 -6.11
CA ILE A 270 -4.43 -8.83 -5.22
C ILE A 270 -4.09 -10.09 -5.99
N ASP A 271 -3.27 -10.96 -5.39
CA ASP A 271 -3.20 -12.36 -5.76
C ASP A 271 -4.50 -13.05 -5.31
N ALA A 272 -5.46 -13.12 -6.24
CA ALA A 272 -6.80 -13.61 -5.96
C ALA A 272 -6.83 -15.11 -5.67
N GLU A 273 -5.90 -15.87 -6.24
CA GLU A 273 -5.85 -17.33 -6.11
C GLU A 273 -5.38 -17.73 -4.72
N SER A 274 -4.30 -17.13 -4.21
CA SER A 274 -3.85 -17.47 -2.84
C SER A 274 -4.87 -17.12 -1.75
N TYR A 275 -5.69 -16.08 -1.93
CA TYR A 275 -6.82 -15.81 -1.03
C TYR A 275 -7.93 -16.87 -1.13
N GLU A 276 -8.24 -17.36 -2.33
CA GLU A 276 -9.19 -18.45 -2.52
C GLU A 276 -8.67 -19.76 -1.91
N ASP A 277 -7.38 -20.07 -2.06
CA ASP A 277 -6.75 -21.26 -1.51
C ASP A 277 -6.77 -21.28 0.01
N ILE A 278 -6.37 -20.18 0.65
CA ILE A 278 -6.46 -20.03 2.12
C ILE A 278 -7.91 -20.22 2.56
N ALA A 279 -8.87 -19.62 1.85
CA ALA A 279 -10.28 -19.73 2.22
C ALA A 279 -10.83 -21.17 2.12
N ARG A 280 -10.27 -21.98 1.21
CA ARG A 280 -10.66 -23.39 1.04
C ARG A 280 -10.10 -24.32 2.11
N ARG A 281 -9.09 -23.90 2.87
CA ARG A 281 -8.48 -24.72 3.91
C ARG A 281 -9.48 -25.08 5.02
N PRO A 282 -9.59 -26.37 5.43
CA PRO A 282 -10.57 -26.80 6.44
C PRO A 282 -10.45 -26.09 7.79
N GLU A 283 -9.22 -25.80 8.23
CA GLU A 283 -8.91 -25.10 9.47
C GLU A 283 -9.36 -23.64 9.44
N VAL A 284 -9.23 -22.95 8.31
CA VAL A 284 -9.71 -21.56 8.14
C VAL A 284 -11.25 -21.51 8.15
N GLN A 285 -11.91 -22.49 7.51
CA GLN A 285 -13.36 -22.62 7.58
C GLN A 285 -13.86 -22.99 8.99
N ALA A 286 -13.11 -23.80 9.74
CA ALA A 286 -13.40 -24.09 11.14
C ALA A 286 -13.26 -22.83 11.99
N ARG A 287 -12.19 -22.07 11.80
CA ARG A 287 -11.97 -20.79 12.46
C ARG A 287 -13.08 -19.78 12.19
N ALA A 288 -13.58 -19.71 10.95
CA ALA A 288 -14.73 -18.86 10.62
C ALA A 288 -16.01 -19.24 11.41
N ARG A 289 -16.23 -20.55 11.67
CA ARG A 289 -17.34 -21.01 12.52
C ARG A 289 -17.12 -20.64 13.99
N GLU A 290 -15.92 -20.84 14.51
CA GLU A 290 -15.55 -20.46 15.88
C GLU A 290 -15.74 -18.95 16.11
N ILE A 291 -15.36 -18.11 15.14
CA ILE A 291 -15.59 -16.67 15.21
C ILE A 291 -17.09 -16.38 15.38
N ARG A 292 -17.96 -17.02 14.58
CA ARG A 292 -19.41 -16.83 14.71
C ARG A 292 -19.95 -17.33 16.04
N GLU A 293 -19.46 -18.47 16.53
CA GLU A 293 -19.82 -19.01 17.85
C GLU A 293 -19.40 -18.05 18.98
N GLY A 294 -18.20 -17.48 18.90
CA GLY A 294 -17.70 -16.48 19.85
C GLY A 294 -18.50 -15.18 19.85
N LEU A 295 -19.15 -14.84 18.74
CA LEU A 295 -20.08 -13.70 18.62
C LEU A 295 -21.51 -14.04 19.09
N GLY A 296 -21.78 -15.26 19.56
CA GLY A 296 -23.11 -15.69 19.99
C GLY A 296 -24.01 -16.21 18.85
N ASN A 297 -23.44 -16.55 17.70
CA ASN A 297 -24.15 -16.99 16.49
C ASN A 297 -25.24 -16.02 16.00
N PRO A 298 -24.90 -14.74 15.75
CA PRO A 298 -25.86 -13.78 15.21
C PRO A 298 -26.37 -14.25 13.85
N LYS A 299 -27.60 -13.84 13.47
CA LYS A 299 -28.13 -14.16 12.14
C LYS A 299 -27.29 -13.53 11.03
N THR A 300 -26.78 -12.32 11.25
CA THR A 300 -25.94 -11.60 10.29
C THR A 300 -24.69 -11.03 10.96
N VAL A 301 -23.52 -11.32 10.39
CA VAL A 301 -22.27 -10.67 10.76
C VAL A 301 -21.94 -9.60 9.72
N LEU A 302 -21.80 -8.34 10.15
CA LEU A 302 -21.26 -7.27 9.34
C LEU A 302 -19.79 -7.10 9.67
N LEU A 303 -18.95 -6.87 8.66
CA LEU A 303 -17.51 -6.75 8.85
C LEU A 303 -16.98 -5.47 8.22
N GLY A 304 -16.21 -4.73 9.02
CA GLY A 304 -15.38 -3.63 8.61
C GLY A 304 -13.91 -3.94 8.90
N VAL A 305 -13.03 -3.73 7.92
CA VAL A 305 -11.59 -3.96 8.08
C VAL A 305 -10.85 -2.81 7.43
N ASP A 306 -10.14 -2.03 8.23
CA ASP A 306 -9.43 -0.85 7.77
C ASP A 306 -8.20 -0.59 8.66
N ARG A 307 -7.21 0.13 8.13
CA ARG A 307 -6.30 0.87 9.02
C ARG A 307 -7.10 1.96 9.71
N LEU A 308 -6.80 2.27 10.98
CA LEU A 308 -7.42 3.40 11.67
C LEU A 308 -6.95 4.70 11.00
N ASP A 309 -7.77 5.22 10.09
CA ASP A 309 -7.43 6.34 9.21
C ASP A 309 -8.71 7.07 8.81
N TYR A 310 -8.70 8.41 8.86
CA TYR A 310 -9.89 9.25 8.64
C TYR A 310 -10.47 9.10 7.23
N THR A 311 -9.68 8.64 6.28
CA THR A 311 -10.12 8.35 4.90
C THR A 311 -11.08 7.16 4.81
N LYS A 312 -11.13 6.29 5.82
CA LYS A 312 -11.81 4.99 5.76
C LYS A 312 -13.29 5.02 6.13
N GLY A 313 -13.79 6.16 6.62
CA GLY A 313 -15.21 6.32 6.93
C GLY A 313 -15.71 5.36 8.02
N ILE A 314 -14.84 4.94 8.94
CA ILE A 314 -15.18 4.03 10.06
C ILE A 314 -16.28 4.65 10.93
N GLY A 315 -16.16 5.94 11.26
CA GLY A 315 -17.18 6.66 12.03
C GLY A 315 -18.54 6.71 11.34
N HIS A 316 -18.56 6.90 10.01
CA HIS A 316 -19.80 6.91 9.21
C HIS A 316 -20.49 5.54 9.24
N ARG A 317 -19.72 4.46 9.14
CA ARG A 317 -20.20 3.07 9.23
C ARG A 317 -20.79 2.75 10.58
N ILE A 318 -20.05 3.06 11.65
CA ILE A 318 -20.48 2.83 13.04
C ILE A 318 -21.74 3.62 13.34
N LYS A 319 -21.80 4.90 12.92
CA LYS A 319 -22.98 5.74 13.04
C LYS A 319 -24.19 5.14 12.32
N ALA A 320 -24.04 4.74 11.05
CA ALA A 320 -25.14 4.14 10.30
C ALA A 320 -25.67 2.86 10.95
N PHE A 321 -24.76 2.01 11.47
CA PHE A 321 -25.15 0.79 12.18
C PHE A 321 -25.85 1.09 13.52
N GLY A 322 -25.33 2.04 14.30
CA GLY A 322 -25.97 2.50 15.54
C GLY A 322 -27.37 3.05 15.31
N GLU A 323 -27.55 3.92 14.32
CA GLU A 323 -28.86 4.47 13.98
C GLU A 323 -29.85 3.40 13.49
N LEU A 324 -29.40 2.34 12.82
CA LEU A 324 -30.29 1.23 12.43
C LEU A 324 -30.87 0.49 13.63
N LEU A 325 -30.06 0.32 14.69
CA LEU A 325 -30.50 -0.29 15.95
C LEU A 325 -31.44 0.65 16.70
N GLU A 326 -31.09 1.93 16.80
CA GLU A 326 -31.94 2.96 17.44
C GLU A 326 -33.30 3.10 16.76
N ASP A 327 -33.33 3.04 15.43
CA ASP A 327 -34.56 3.10 14.63
C ASP A 327 -35.40 1.79 14.68
N GLY A 328 -34.88 0.72 15.33
CA GLY A 328 -35.53 -0.60 15.34
C GLY A 328 -35.63 -1.24 13.96
N ARG A 329 -34.74 -0.87 13.04
CA ARG A 329 -34.68 -1.43 11.67
C ARG A 329 -33.90 -2.74 11.63
N ILE A 330 -33.02 -2.94 12.59
CA ILE A 330 -32.31 -4.19 12.88
C ILE A 330 -32.32 -4.42 14.38
N ASP A 331 -32.32 -5.68 14.81
CA ASP A 331 -32.27 -6.06 16.21
C ASP A 331 -30.84 -6.45 16.62
N VAL A 332 -30.44 -6.10 17.84
CA VAL A 332 -29.10 -6.42 18.40
C VAL A 332 -28.85 -7.92 18.52
N GLU A 333 -29.91 -8.73 18.67
CA GLU A 333 -29.82 -10.19 18.72
C GLU A 333 -29.60 -10.82 17.33
N ASP A 334 -29.93 -10.08 16.27
CA ASP A 334 -29.91 -10.57 14.90
C ASP A 334 -28.65 -10.14 14.14
N ALA A 335 -27.97 -9.08 14.57
CA ALA A 335 -26.85 -8.50 13.86
C ALA A 335 -25.72 -8.03 14.76
N THR A 336 -24.49 -8.35 14.38
CA THR A 336 -23.27 -7.85 15.04
C THR A 336 -22.35 -7.22 14.00
N LEU A 337 -21.85 -6.02 14.28
CA LEU A 337 -20.80 -5.37 13.51
C LEU A 337 -19.43 -5.71 14.12
N VAL A 338 -18.60 -6.42 13.39
CA VAL A 338 -17.18 -6.60 13.72
C VAL A 338 -16.39 -5.51 12.99
N GLN A 339 -15.64 -4.70 13.73
CA GLN A 339 -14.73 -3.69 13.18
C GLN A 339 -13.31 -4.01 13.60
N VAL A 340 -12.50 -4.44 12.63
CA VAL A 340 -11.04 -4.57 12.78
C VAL A 340 -10.41 -3.27 12.33
N ALA A 341 -9.67 -2.62 13.23
CA ALA A 341 -8.94 -1.39 12.98
C ALA A 341 -7.46 -1.60 13.31
N SER A 342 -6.61 -1.81 12.30
CA SER A 342 -5.18 -1.97 12.57
C SER A 342 -4.55 -0.62 12.94
N PRO A 343 -3.70 -0.55 13.98
CA PRO A 343 -3.01 0.68 14.39
C PRO A 343 -2.23 1.30 13.23
N SER A 344 -2.25 2.64 13.14
CA SER A 344 -1.61 3.37 12.04
C SER A 344 -1.24 4.78 12.49
N ARG A 345 0.03 5.16 12.31
CA ARG A 345 0.52 6.54 12.53
C ARG A 345 0.19 7.10 13.92
N GLU A 346 0.35 6.28 14.95
CA GLU A 346 -0.10 6.58 16.32
C GLU A 346 0.56 7.81 16.97
N ARG A 347 1.67 8.31 16.42
CA ARG A 347 2.32 9.54 16.89
C ARG A 347 1.63 10.81 16.40
N VAL A 348 0.87 10.76 15.30
CA VAL A 348 0.18 11.90 14.68
C VAL A 348 -1.11 12.22 15.44
N ASP A 349 -1.28 13.47 15.86
CA ASP A 349 -2.38 13.88 16.76
C ASP A 349 -3.78 13.67 16.15
N THR A 350 -3.95 13.89 14.85
CA THR A 350 -5.21 13.63 14.13
C THR A 350 -5.63 12.16 14.22
N TYR A 351 -4.67 11.23 14.20
CA TYR A 351 -4.94 9.79 14.33
C TYR A 351 -5.32 9.41 15.77
N LYS A 352 -4.72 10.05 16.77
CA LYS A 352 -5.11 9.87 18.18
C LYS A 352 -6.53 10.37 18.42
N ALA A 353 -6.87 11.56 17.92
CA ALA A 353 -8.21 12.12 18.06
C ALA A 353 -9.28 11.25 17.38
N LEU A 354 -9.00 10.76 16.17
CA LEU A 354 -9.87 9.82 15.48
C LEU A 354 -10.08 8.53 16.29
N ARG A 355 -9.02 7.98 16.87
CA ARG A 355 -9.11 6.80 17.72
C ARG A 355 -10.05 7.01 18.90
N ASP A 356 -9.85 8.11 19.63
CA ASP A 356 -10.67 8.45 20.80
C ASP A 356 -12.15 8.60 20.40
N GLU A 357 -12.43 9.25 19.26
CA GLU A 357 -13.80 9.41 18.74
C GLU A 357 -14.46 8.05 18.43
N ILE A 358 -13.74 7.16 17.74
CA ILE A 358 -14.25 5.84 17.37
C ILE A 358 -14.48 4.99 18.62
N GLU A 359 -13.50 4.90 19.51
CA GLU A 359 -13.60 4.09 20.74
C GLU A 359 -14.74 4.59 21.65
N LEU A 360 -14.88 5.91 21.80
CA LEU A 360 -16.00 6.52 22.54
C LEU A 360 -17.35 6.18 21.91
N THR A 361 -17.45 6.26 20.58
CA THR A 361 -18.70 5.97 19.86
C THR A 361 -19.09 4.50 19.98
N VAL A 362 -18.13 3.59 19.86
CA VAL A 362 -18.33 2.15 20.07
C VAL A 362 -18.80 1.89 21.49
N GLY A 363 -18.12 2.46 22.50
CA GLY A 363 -18.49 2.32 23.91
C GLY A 363 -19.90 2.80 24.19
N ARG A 364 -20.29 3.95 23.64
CA ARG A 364 -21.64 4.50 23.75
C ARG A 364 -22.69 3.57 23.15
N ILE A 365 -22.53 3.15 21.89
CA ILE A 365 -23.51 2.28 21.21
C ILE A 365 -23.65 0.94 21.95
N ASN A 366 -22.54 0.34 22.37
CA ASN A 366 -22.58 -0.92 23.11
C ASN A 366 -23.24 -0.76 24.48
N GLY A 367 -23.02 0.36 25.17
CA GLY A 367 -23.63 0.65 26.47
C GLY A 367 -25.14 0.95 26.38
N ASP A 368 -25.57 1.66 25.34
CA ASP A 368 -26.95 2.09 25.17
C ASP A 368 -27.85 0.99 24.58
N LEU A 369 -27.31 0.19 23.65
CA LEU A 369 -28.10 -0.75 22.83
C LEU A 369 -27.74 -2.23 23.06
N GLY A 370 -26.64 -2.51 23.78
CA GLY A 370 -26.24 -3.87 24.10
C GLY A 370 -27.15 -4.54 25.12
N THR A 371 -27.17 -5.88 25.07
CA THR A 371 -27.80 -6.71 26.10
C THR A 371 -26.73 -7.46 26.88
N ILE A 372 -27.14 -8.17 27.95
CA ILE A 372 -26.22 -9.05 28.69
C ILE A 372 -25.58 -10.11 27.77
N SER A 373 -26.31 -10.56 26.75
CA SER A 373 -25.90 -11.67 25.89
C SER A 373 -25.35 -11.24 24.53
N HIS A 374 -25.62 -10.01 24.08
CA HIS A 374 -25.28 -9.56 22.73
C HIS A 374 -24.70 -8.14 22.75
N GLN A 375 -23.50 -8.02 22.18
CA GLN A 375 -22.84 -6.74 21.93
C GLN A 375 -23.08 -6.31 20.48
N PRO A 376 -23.61 -5.10 20.23
CA PRO A 376 -23.82 -4.59 18.88
C PRO A 376 -22.54 -4.55 18.05
N ILE A 377 -21.44 -4.06 18.64
CA ILE A 377 -20.18 -3.83 17.94
C ILE A 377 -19.03 -4.55 18.66
N SER A 378 -18.35 -5.43 17.94
CA SER A 378 -17.05 -6.01 18.34
C SER A 378 -15.92 -5.22 17.67
N TYR A 379 -15.28 -4.32 18.43
CA TYR A 379 -14.17 -3.50 17.94
C TYR A 379 -12.82 -4.06 18.37
N LEU A 380 -11.91 -4.19 17.41
CA LEU A 380 -10.60 -4.85 17.59
C LEU A 380 -9.50 -3.92 17.06
N HIS A 381 -8.66 -3.38 17.95
CA HIS A 381 -7.58 -2.46 17.60
C HIS A 381 -6.20 -3.15 17.56
N HIS A 382 -6.02 -4.07 16.61
CA HIS A 382 -4.73 -4.72 16.34
C HIS A 382 -4.68 -5.30 14.93
N GLY A 383 -3.48 -5.66 14.47
CA GLY A 383 -3.29 -6.42 13.23
C GLY A 383 -3.63 -7.89 13.41
N TYR A 384 -3.95 -8.55 12.29
CA TYR A 384 -4.23 -9.98 12.21
C TYR A 384 -3.39 -10.62 11.10
N PRO A 385 -2.96 -11.88 11.29
CA PRO A 385 -2.35 -12.65 10.21
C PRO A 385 -3.36 -12.91 9.09
N ARG A 386 -2.84 -13.25 7.91
CA ARG A 386 -3.64 -13.37 6.68
C ARG A 386 -4.73 -14.43 6.81
N GLU A 387 -4.44 -15.56 7.42
CA GLU A 387 -5.37 -16.68 7.62
C GLU A 387 -6.55 -16.29 8.52
N GLU A 388 -6.29 -15.55 9.60
CA GLU A 388 -7.33 -15.06 10.51
C GLU A 388 -8.22 -14.00 9.81
N MET A 389 -7.61 -13.16 8.97
CA MET A 389 -8.36 -12.22 8.13
C MET A 389 -9.29 -12.93 7.14
N VAL A 390 -8.82 -14.00 6.50
CA VAL A 390 -9.66 -14.81 5.60
C VAL A 390 -10.78 -15.52 6.38
N ALA A 391 -10.52 -16.01 7.58
CA ALA A 391 -11.55 -16.58 8.44
C ALA A 391 -12.63 -15.53 8.80
N LEU A 392 -12.24 -14.29 9.08
CA LEU A 392 -13.18 -13.18 9.28
C LEU A 392 -14.01 -12.88 8.02
N TYR A 393 -13.40 -12.86 6.83
CA TYR A 393 -14.12 -12.67 5.56
C TYR A 393 -15.15 -13.76 5.29
N LEU A 394 -14.83 -15.02 5.63
CA LEU A 394 -15.76 -16.15 5.52
C LEU A 394 -16.88 -16.08 6.56
N ALA A 395 -16.57 -15.63 7.79
CA ALA A 395 -17.54 -15.48 8.87
C ALA A 395 -18.56 -14.37 8.60
N ALA A 396 -18.17 -13.31 7.90
CA ALA A 396 -19.00 -12.15 7.58
C ALA A 396 -20.10 -12.47 6.56
N ASP A 397 -21.30 -11.92 6.72
CA ASP A 397 -22.36 -11.96 5.72
C ASP A 397 -22.38 -10.70 4.84
N VAL A 398 -21.96 -9.57 5.42
CA VAL A 398 -21.91 -8.27 4.75
C VAL A 398 -20.57 -7.61 5.03
N MET A 399 -19.80 -7.33 3.97
CA MET A 399 -18.59 -6.54 4.05
C MET A 399 -18.91 -5.07 3.81
N LEU A 400 -18.47 -4.21 4.72
CA LEU A 400 -18.66 -2.76 4.68
C LEU A 400 -17.33 -2.10 4.34
N VAL A 401 -17.20 -1.61 3.11
CA VAL A 401 -16.05 -0.83 2.66
C VAL A 401 -16.53 0.58 2.31
N THR A 402 -16.51 1.46 3.30
CA THR A 402 -17.21 2.76 3.28
C THR A 402 -16.24 3.96 3.27
N ALA A 403 -15.07 3.80 2.63
CA ALA A 403 -14.05 4.84 2.59
C ALA A 403 -14.59 6.14 1.96
N LEU A 404 -14.28 7.28 2.59
CA LEU A 404 -14.61 8.61 2.08
C LEU A 404 -13.78 8.95 0.84
N ARG A 405 -12.55 8.47 0.78
CA ARG A 405 -11.68 8.53 -0.40
C ARG A 405 -10.61 7.45 -0.30
N ASP A 406 -10.45 6.63 -1.34
CA ASP A 406 -9.44 5.57 -1.34
C ASP A 406 -8.91 5.35 -2.76
N GLY A 407 -7.59 5.24 -2.90
CA GLY A 407 -6.95 5.01 -4.20
C GLY A 407 -7.44 3.72 -4.87
N MET A 408 -7.63 2.64 -4.08
CA MET A 408 -8.17 1.38 -4.58
C MET A 408 -9.06 0.68 -3.55
N ASN A 409 -8.56 0.44 -2.34
CA ASN A 409 -9.12 -0.47 -1.32
C ASN A 409 -9.01 -1.97 -1.68
N LEU A 410 -7.90 -2.59 -1.27
CA LEU A 410 -7.65 -4.02 -1.51
C LEU A 410 -8.54 -4.94 -0.66
N VAL A 411 -8.94 -4.52 0.54
CA VAL A 411 -9.85 -5.28 1.43
C VAL A 411 -11.14 -5.67 0.70
N ALA A 412 -11.70 -4.79 -0.13
CA ALA A 412 -12.86 -5.12 -0.96
C ALA A 412 -12.60 -6.30 -1.91
N LYS A 413 -11.42 -6.36 -2.51
CA LYS A 413 -11.01 -7.44 -3.42
C LYS A 413 -10.68 -8.72 -2.64
N GLU A 414 -10.05 -8.61 -1.47
CA GLU A 414 -9.68 -9.74 -0.59
C GLU A 414 -10.92 -10.46 -0.09
N TYR A 415 -11.93 -9.71 0.37
CA TYR A 415 -13.23 -10.27 0.74
C TYR A 415 -13.85 -11.01 -0.44
N VAL A 416 -13.92 -10.38 -1.62
CA VAL A 416 -14.50 -11.00 -2.82
C VAL A 416 -13.77 -12.29 -3.19
N ALA A 417 -12.44 -12.29 -3.22
CA ALA A 417 -11.63 -13.48 -3.53
C ALA A 417 -11.87 -14.62 -2.53
N SER A 418 -11.97 -14.29 -1.25
CA SER A 418 -12.19 -15.25 -0.16
C SER A 418 -13.58 -15.92 -0.20
N ARG A 419 -14.59 -15.31 -0.85
CA ARG A 419 -15.96 -15.87 -0.96
C ARG A 419 -16.08 -16.97 -2.01
N PHE A 420 -15.29 -18.04 -1.83
CA PHE A 420 -15.27 -19.18 -2.74
C PHE A 420 -16.63 -19.88 -2.87
N ASP A 421 -17.46 -19.76 -1.83
CA ASP A 421 -18.85 -20.21 -1.69
C ASP A 421 -19.88 -19.39 -2.49
N ASN A 422 -19.47 -18.28 -3.11
CA ASN A 422 -20.33 -17.31 -3.76
C ASN A 422 -21.42 -16.76 -2.83
N GLN A 423 -21.17 -16.69 -1.52
CA GLN A 423 -22.06 -16.04 -0.57
C GLN A 423 -21.52 -14.68 -0.16
N GLY A 424 -22.24 -14.02 0.75
CA GLY A 424 -21.90 -12.70 1.23
C GLY A 424 -22.32 -11.56 0.29
N VAL A 425 -22.33 -10.35 0.83
CA VAL A 425 -22.60 -9.10 0.10
C VAL A 425 -21.46 -8.12 0.36
N LEU A 426 -21.03 -7.41 -0.68
CA LEU A 426 -20.09 -6.29 -0.56
C LEU A 426 -20.87 -4.98 -0.69
N ILE A 427 -20.81 -4.14 0.34
CA ILE A 427 -21.19 -2.72 0.28
C ILE A 427 -19.90 -1.93 0.09
N LEU A 428 -19.85 -1.11 -0.96
CA LEU A 428 -18.62 -0.46 -1.40
C LEU A 428 -18.86 1.02 -1.69
N SER A 429 -18.02 1.88 -1.13
CA SER A 429 -18.02 3.31 -1.42
C SER A 429 -17.72 3.57 -2.89
N GLU A 430 -18.49 4.47 -3.53
CA GLU A 430 -18.20 4.98 -4.87
C GLU A 430 -16.89 5.80 -4.95
N PHE A 431 -16.33 6.17 -3.80
CA PHE A 431 -15.07 6.93 -3.68
C PHE A 431 -13.83 6.04 -3.48
N ALA A 432 -13.99 4.71 -3.49
CA ALA A 432 -12.88 3.77 -3.54
C ALA A 432 -12.60 3.36 -5.00
N GLY A 433 -11.32 3.33 -5.41
CA GLY A 433 -10.96 2.93 -6.78
C GLY A 433 -11.49 1.54 -7.20
N ALA A 434 -11.65 0.62 -6.25
CA ALA A 434 -12.25 -0.69 -6.50
C ALA A 434 -13.69 -0.61 -7.06
N ALA A 435 -14.42 0.48 -6.81
CA ALA A 435 -15.78 0.66 -7.33
C ALA A 435 -15.83 0.78 -8.86
N ASP A 436 -14.74 1.24 -9.49
CA ASP A 436 -14.64 1.33 -10.95
C ASP A 436 -14.74 -0.07 -11.60
N GLU A 437 -14.27 -1.10 -10.89
CA GLU A 437 -14.24 -2.51 -11.32
C GLU A 437 -15.37 -3.36 -10.71
N LEU A 438 -15.66 -3.18 -9.41
CA LEU A 438 -16.57 -4.01 -8.62
C LEU A 438 -18.03 -3.55 -8.69
N ARG A 439 -18.53 -3.26 -9.89
CA ARG A 439 -19.86 -2.65 -10.13
C ARG A 439 -21.06 -3.49 -9.69
N GLN A 440 -20.87 -4.76 -9.34
CA GLN A 440 -21.92 -5.65 -8.84
C GLN A 440 -22.07 -5.60 -7.31
N ALA A 441 -21.19 -4.89 -6.61
CA ALA A 441 -21.36 -4.51 -5.22
C ALA A 441 -22.59 -3.59 -5.05
N LEU A 442 -23.03 -3.41 -3.80
CA LEU A 442 -23.95 -2.34 -3.45
C LEU A 442 -23.14 -1.06 -3.29
N LEU A 443 -23.07 -0.27 -4.36
CA LEU A 443 -22.35 1.00 -4.34
C LEU A 443 -23.10 2.03 -3.50
N VAL A 444 -22.37 2.75 -2.64
CA VAL A 444 -22.92 3.75 -1.72
C VAL A 444 -22.10 5.03 -1.76
N ASN A 445 -22.77 6.16 -1.55
CA ASN A 445 -22.12 7.39 -1.14
C ASN A 445 -22.03 7.40 0.39
N PRO A 446 -20.84 7.34 1.01
CA PRO A 446 -20.70 7.27 2.46
C PRO A 446 -21.13 8.55 3.19
N HIS A 447 -21.27 9.68 2.48
CA HIS A 447 -21.82 10.92 3.04
C HIS A 447 -23.34 10.88 3.19
N ASP A 448 -24.03 9.98 2.48
CA ASP A 448 -25.46 9.73 2.65
C ASP A 448 -25.67 8.56 3.63
N ILE A 449 -25.72 8.90 4.92
CA ILE A 449 -25.97 7.93 6.00
C ILE A 449 -27.30 7.20 5.80
N GLY A 450 -28.33 7.88 5.27
CA GLY A 450 -29.64 7.26 5.00
C GLY A 450 -29.53 6.16 3.95
N ALA A 451 -28.87 6.45 2.82
CA ALA A 451 -28.63 5.47 1.78
C ALA A 451 -27.73 4.32 2.25
N LEU A 452 -26.72 4.60 3.09
CA LEU A 452 -25.89 3.56 3.70
C LEU A 452 -26.71 2.62 4.60
N LYS A 453 -27.60 3.16 5.43
CA LYS A 453 -28.54 2.39 6.26
C LYS A 453 -29.43 1.49 5.40
N ASP A 454 -29.98 2.03 4.32
CA ASP A 454 -30.82 1.27 3.38
C ASP A 454 -30.03 0.17 2.66
N ALA A 455 -28.78 0.44 2.27
CA ALA A 455 -27.90 -0.55 1.66
C ALA A 455 -27.57 -1.69 2.62
N ILE A 456 -27.31 -1.38 3.90
CA ILE A 456 -27.08 -2.38 4.95
C ILE A 456 -28.31 -3.29 5.09
N VAL A 457 -29.51 -2.72 5.30
CA VAL A 457 -30.75 -3.51 5.43
C VAL A 457 -30.99 -4.38 4.19
N ARG A 458 -30.78 -3.81 3.00
CA ARG A 458 -30.88 -4.56 1.74
C ARG A 458 -29.89 -5.72 1.67
N ALA A 459 -28.64 -5.52 2.10
CA ALA A 459 -27.61 -6.55 2.08
C ALA A 459 -27.98 -7.72 3.01
N MET A 460 -28.45 -7.42 4.23
CA MET A 460 -28.87 -8.41 5.22
C MET A 460 -30.06 -9.25 4.71
N GLN A 461 -30.99 -8.63 3.99
CA GLN A 461 -32.20 -9.27 3.48
C GLN A 461 -32.03 -9.87 2.06
N MET A 462 -30.83 -9.80 1.48
CA MET A 462 -30.60 -10.16 0.08
C MET A 462 -30.80 -11.67 -0.13
N PRO A 463 -31.69 -12.10 -1.05
CA PRO A 463 -31.91 -13.51 -1.33
C PRO A 463 -30.63 -14.21 -1.79
N GLN A 464 -30.44 -15.46 -1.37
CA GLN A 464 -29.26 -16.27 -1.69
C GLN A 464 -28.89 -16.28 -3.19
N ARG A 465 -29.90 -16.37 -4.07
CA ARG A 465 -29.70 -16.36 -5.52
C ARG A 465 -29.13 -15.03 -6.03
N GLU A 466 -29.56 -13.89 -5.48
CA GLU A 466 -29.02 -12.59 -5.83
C GLU A 466 -27.58 -12.44 -5.32
N ARG A 467 -27.32 -12.81 -4.05
CA ARG A 467 -25.97 -12.82 -3.45
C ARG A 467 -24.98 -13.61 -4.32
N ALA A 468 -25.34 -14.84 -4.68
CA ALA A 468 -24.51 -15.70 -5.52
C ALA A 468 -24.31 -15.19 -6.95
N THR A 469 -25.28 -14.45 -7.50
CA THR A 469 -25.12 -13.85 -8.83
C THR A 469 -24.15 -12.69 -8.79
N ARG A 470 -24.28 -11.79 -7.81
CA ARG A 470 -23.36 -10.66 -7.62
C ARG A 470 -21.94 -11.14 -7.30
N MET A 471 -21.79 -12.05 -6.34
CA MET A 471 -20.48 -12.51 -5.89
C MET A 471 -19.72 -13.24 -7.00
N ARG A 472 -20.37 -14.08 -7.82
CA ARG A 472 -19.73 -14.71 -8.99
C ARG A 472 -19.18 -13.68 -9.98
N ALA A 473 -19.94 -12.62 -10.24
CA ALA A 473 -19.50 -11.56 -11.15
C ALA A 473 -18.32 -10.75 -10.58
N LEU A 474 -18.37 -10.42 -9.28
CA LEU A 474 -17.27 -9.75 -8.57
C LEU A 474 -15.99 -10.62 -8.59
N ARG A 475 -16.11 -11.91 -8.25
CA ARG A 475 -14.99 -12.85 -8.25
C ARG A 475 -14.38 -13.05 -9.62
N LYS A 476 -15.21 -13.12 -10.67
CA LYS A 476 -14.69 -13.16 -12.04
C LYS A 476 -13.85 -11.90 -12.33
N ARG A 477 -14.32 -10.72 -11.95
CA ARG A 477 -13.59 -9.47 -12.18
C ARG A 477 -12.25 -9.45 -11.46
N VAL A 478 -12.21 -9.83 -10.17
CA VAL A 478 -10.97 -9.84 -9.37
C VAL A 478 -9.97 -10.86 -9.90
N ARG A 479 -10.40 -12.06 -10.28
CA ARG A 479 -9.52 -13.07 -10.90
C ARG A 479 -8.98 -12.67 -12.27
N ASP A 480 -9.84 -12.10 -13.13
CA ASP A 480 -9.40 -11.67 -14.46
C ASP A 480 -8.45 -10.44 -14.41
N ASN A 481 -8.41 -9.71 -13.29
CA ASN A 481 -7.60 -8.50 -13.09
C ASN A 481 -6.88 -8.59 -11.76
N ASP A 482 -6.03 -9.59 -11.63
CA ASP A 482 -5.19 -9.84 -10.46
C ASP A 482 -3.95 -8.93 -10.45
N VAL A 483 -3.11 -9.14 -9.44
CA VAL A 483 -1.91 -8.34 -9.23
C VAL A 483 -0.83 -8.59 -10.26
N ALA A 484 -0.72 -9.81 -10.78
CA ALA A 484 0.18 -10.17 -11.86
C ALA A 484 -0.18 -9.39 -13.14
N ARG A 485 -1.46 -9.32 -13.50
CA ARG A 485 -1.90 -8.49 -14.64
C ARG A 485 -1.58 -7.01 -14.44
N TRP A 486 -1.72 -6.48 -13.23
CA TRP A 486 -1.34 -5.11 -12.92
C TRP A 486 0.15 -4.87 -13.18
N SER A 487 1.03 -5.69 -12.60
CA SER A 487 2.48 -5.53 -12.76
C SER A 487 2.90 -5.70 -14.22
N ARG A 488 2.41 -6.73 -14.93
CA ARG A 488 2.63 -6.91 -16.38
C ARG A 488 2.29 -5.66 -17.17
N SER A 489 1.09 -5.14 -16.96
CA SER A 489 0.60 -4.00 -17.75
C SER A 489 1.44 -2.74 -17.55
N PHE A 490 2.02 -2.56 -16.36
CA PHE A 490 2.93 -1.46 -16.05
C PHE A 490 4.33 -1.68 -16.65
N ILE A 491 4.88 -2.89 -16.50
CA ILE A 491 6.18 -3.28 -17.07
C ILE A 491 6.15 -3.18 -18.60
N GLU A 492 5.11 -3.67 -19.27
CA GLU A 492 4.91 -3.50 -20.72
C GLU A 492 4.87 -2.02 -21.14
N ALA A 493 4.45 -1.12 -20.24
CA ALA A 493 4.49 0.31 -20.51
C ALA A 493 5.91 0.89 -20.39
N LEU A 494 6.68 0.41 -19.40
CA LEU A 494 8.08 0.77 -19.23
C LEU A 494 8.94 0.25 -20.37
N ASP A 495 8.73 -0.99 -20.80
CA ASP A 495 9.53 -1.63 -21.86
C ASP A 495 9.41 -0.90 -23.21
N ARG A 496 8.25 -0.28 -23.49
CA ARG A 496 8.09 0.61 -24.67
C ARG A 496 9.03 1.84 -24.65
N HIS A 497 9.56 2.20 -23.49
CA HIS A 497 10.47 3.31 -23.28
C HIS A 497 11.91 2.85 -23.02
N ALA A 498 12.14 1.55 -22.82
CA ALA A 498 13.47 1.00 -22.58
C ALA A 498 14.27 0.90 -23.90
N PRO A 499 15.50 1.45 -23.98
CA PRO A 499 16.31 1.43 -25.20
C PRO A 499 16.85 0.04 -25.58
N GLY A 500 16.82 -0.95 -24.68
CA GLY A 500 17.12 -2.35 -24.94
C GLY A 500 16.18 -3.24 -24.13
N GLY A 501 15.17 -3.83 -24.80
CA GLY A 501 14.09 -4.60 -24.16
C GLY A 501 14.59 -5.51 -23.05
N GLY A 502 14.06 -5.33 -21.83
CA GLY A 502 14.88 -5.60 -20.64
C GLY A 502 14.13 -5.90 -19.34
N ILE A 503 12.84 -6.26 -19.40
CA ILE A 503 12.18 -7.01 -18.32
C ILE A 503 11.26 -8.02 -18.98
N ASP A 504 11.34 -9.29 -18.57
CA ASP A 504 10.36 -10.29 -19.00
C ASP A 504 8.98 -9.96 -18.39
N PRO A 505 7.98 -9.55 -19.19
CA PRO A 505 6.64 -9.31 -18.67
C PRO A 505 5.93 -10.62 -18.29
N GLU A 506 6.38 -11.80 -18.73
CA GLU A 506 5.75 -13.07 -18.36
C GLU A 506 6.17 -13.58 -16.97
N ALA A 507 7.28 -13.07 -16.42
CA ALA A 507 7.84 -13.39 -15.10
C ALA A 507 6.97 -12.99 -13.87
N THR A 508 5.76 -12.50 -14.11
CA THR A 508 4.79 -12.05 -13.09
C THR A 508 3.88 -13.16 -12.53
N ASP A 509 3.94 -14.38 -13.10
CA ASP A 509 3.09 -15.51 -12.71
C ASP A 509 3.82 -16.39 -11.68
N PRO A 510 3.30 -16.54 -10.44
CA PRO A 510 3.86 -17.52 -9.51
C PRO A 510 3.52 -18.92 -10.06
N GLY A 511 4.44 -19.52 -10.83
CA GLY A 511 4.25 -20.87 -11.35
C GLY A 511 3.92 -21.88 -10.23
N ASP A 512 3.12 -22.90 -10.58
CA ASP A 512 2.55 -23.98 -9.75
C ASP A 512 3.54 -24.79 -8.86
N GLU A 513 4.85 -24.50 -8.86
CA GLU A 513 5.84 -25.41 -8.27
C GLU A 513 6.02 -25.29 -6.74
N HIS A 514 5.54 -24.23 -6.07
CA HIS A 514 5.98 -23.96 -4.68
C HIS A 514 4.93 -23.65 -3.62
N VAL A 515 3.68 -24.12 -3.79
CA VAL A 515 2.70 -24.16 -2.68
C VAL A 515 3.16 -25.12 -1.55
N ASP A 516 4.10 -26.03 -1.81
CA ASP A 516 4.49 -27.09 -0.88
C ASP A 516 5.57 -26.73 0.16
N GLU A 517 6.34 -25.64 0.02
CA GLU A 517 7.41 -25.30 0.98
C GLU A 517 6.97 -24.38 2.13
N LEU A 518 5.87 -23.64 1.98
CA LEU A 518 5.27 -22.84 3.06
C LEU A 518 4.49 -23.67 4.10
N ALA A 519 4.37 -24.99 3.89
CA ALA A 519 3.60 -25.91 4.74
C ALA A 519 4.44 -26.66 5.80
N GLN A 520 5.75 -26.40 5.90
CA GLN A 520 6.64 -27.13 6.84
C GLN A 520 7.25 -26.23 7.92
N THR A 521 6.41 -25.53 8.69
CA THR A 521 6.77 -25.16 10.07
C THR A 521 5.98 -26.07 11.02
N THR A 522 6.68 -27.04 11.59
CA THR A 522 6.12 -28.04 12.49
C THR A 522 5.67 -27.38 13.81
N PRO A 523 4.51 -27.71 14.40
CA PRO A 523 4.14 -27.20 15.71
C PRO A 523 5.05 -27.81 16.78
N VAL A 524 5.71 -26.97 17.57
CA VAL A 524 6.40 -27.40 18.80
C VAL A 524 5.33 -27.83 19.81
N GLU A 525 5.26 -29.12 20.08
CA GLU A 525 4.42 -29.72 21.12
C GLU A 525 4.81 -29.16 22.51
N ALA A 526 3.91 -28.41 23.13
CA ALA A 526 4.02 -28.09 24.55
C ALA A 526 3.65 -29.34 25.37
N ARG A 527 4.67 -29.97 25.95
CA ARG A 527 4.54 -31.00 26.98
C ARG A 527 4.30 -30.38 28.35
N ASP A 528 3.41 -31.04 29.09
CA ASP A 528 3.06 -30.90 30.51
C ASP A 528 4.14 -30.29 31.43
N ALA A 529 3.78 -29.22 32.14
CA ALA A 529 4.00 -28.99 33.58
C ALA A 529 3.24 -27.75 34.07
#